data_AF-A0A8X9A244-F1
#
_entry.id   AF-A0A8X9A244-F1
#
_cell.length_a   1.000
_cell.length_b   1.000
_cell.length_c   1.000
_cell.angle_alpha   90.00
_cell.angle_beta   90.00
_cell.angle_gamma   90.00
#
_symmetry.space_group_name_H-M   'P 1'
#
loop_
_entity.id
_entity.type
_entity.pdbx_description
1 polymer ?
#
loop_
_entity_poly.entity_id
_entity_poly.type
_entity_poly.pdbx_seq_one_letter_code
_entity_poly.pdbx_strand_id
1 'polypeptide(L)'
;MKNYSNYRSEVYEFTGDVRLQGSPATIFIGSPIDYNIPREIKPYARKYDPPGMVAISSVQIKAAPPEKLPVCTKTLDVPGILFSTGGHTHNYFHSITDVMVPLFATSQRFNRDVIFLVINHNSSHFTTEHRKTLESLSRHEVVDIDIENRTLCFTNMIVGLKAHPSDLSIDPSPFARLSARNLTRLLRSTYSLKRDSVGDHSRPRLLVVSRKKIS
;
A
#
# COMPACT_ATOMS: atom_id res chain seq x y z
N MET A 1 14.70 -11.42 -4.03
CA MET A 1 13.83 -10.25 -4.33
C MET A 1 12.91 -10.61 -5.49
N LYS A 2 11.62 -10.28 -5.42
CA LYS A 2 10.68 -10.36 -6.55
C LYS A 2 10.28 -8.95 -6.98
N ASN A 3 10.26 -8.69 -8.29
CA ASN A 3 9.84 -7.41 -8.85
C ASN A 3 8.41 -7.54 -9.43
N TYR A 4 7.48 -6.73 -8.94
CA TYR A 4 6.09 -6.65 -9.44
C TYR A 4 5.80 -5.27 -10.07
N SER A 5 6.84 -4.49 -10.36
CA SER A 5 6.70 -3.15 -10.90
C SER A 5 6.09 -3.17 -12.30
N ASN A 6 5.36 -2.11 -12.61
CA ASN A 6 4.78 -1.85 -13.93
C ASN A 6 4.78 -0.33 -14.20
N TYR A 7 4.09 0.12 -15.26
CA TYR A 7 4.06 1.55 -15.58
C TYR A 7 3.39 2.42 -14.49
N ARG A 8 2.57 1.82 -13.63
CA ARG A 8 1.80 2.53 -12.58
C ARG A 8 2.50 2.55 -11.24
N SER A 9 3.25 1.51 -10.89
CA SER A 9 3.81 1.37 -9.54
C SER A 9 5.16 0.67 -9.55
N GLU A 10 6.05 1.10 -8.65
CA GLU A 10 7.25 0.37 -8.29
C GLU A 10 6.96 -0.50 -7.09
N VAL A 11 7.15 -1.81 -7.24
CA VAL A 11 6.80 -2.79 -6.22
C VAL A 11 7.82 -3.90 -6.16
N TYR A 12 8.43 -4.07 -4.99
CA TYR A 12 9.44 -5.09 -4.73
C TYR A 12 9.10 -5.86 -3.47
N GLU A 13 9.24 -7.18 -3.53
CA GLU A 13 9.12 -8.06 -2.36
C GLU A 13 10.50 -8.62 -2.00
N PHE A 14 10.93 -8.28 -0.79
CA PHE A 14 12.16 -8.72 -0.16
C PHE A 14 11.85 -9.86 0.82
N THR A 15 12.73 -10.86 0.84
CA THR A 15 12.62 -12.06 1.68
C THR A 15 14.00 -12.36 2.25
N GLY A 16 14.06 -12.80 3.50
CA GLY A 16 15.31 -12.98 4.25
C GLY A 16 15.44 -11.94 5.35
N ASP A 17 16.65 -11.54 5.72
CA ASP A 17 16.90 -10.51 6.74
C ASP A 17 16.65 -9.11 6.14
N VAL A 18 15.49 -8.53 6.44
CA VAL A 18 15.08 -7.20 5.98
C VAL A 18 14.92 -6.28 7.18
N ARG A 19 15.69 -5.19 7.24
CA ARG A 19 15.66 -4.24 8.36
C ARG A 19 15.27 -2.85 7.86
N LEU A 20 14.27 -2.24 8.49
CA LEU A 20 13.77 -0.91 8.16
C LEU A 20 14.10 0.06 9.29
N GLN A 21 14.71 1.18 8.93
CA GLN A 21 14.87 2.35 9.80
C GLN A 21 14.03 3.50 9.26
N GLY A 22 13.37 4.25 10.15
CA GLY A 22 12.63 5.46 9.82
C GLY A 22 13.54 6.70 9.69
N SER A 23 12.99 7.76 9.08
CA SER A 23 13.52 9.14 9.04
C SER A 23 15.03 9.35 8.81
N PRO A 24 15.50 9.29 7.54
CA PRO A 24 14.76 8.90 6.33
C PRO A 24 14.62 7.38 6.20
N ALA A 25 13.50 6.95 5.63
CA ALA A 25 13.22 5.53 5.44
C ALA A 25 14.35 4.83 4.66
N THR A 26 15.03 3.89 5.32
CA THR A 26 16.12 3.10 4.75
C THR A 26 15.90 1.63 5.03
N ILE A 27 15.96 0.82 3.98
CA ILE A 27 15.85 -0.64 4.04
C ILE A 27 17.23 -1.25 3.85
N PHE A 28 17.59 -2.15 4.76
CA PHE A 28 18.79 -2.95 4.69
C PHE A 28 18.42 -4.39 4.39
N ILE A 29 19.09 -4.97 3.40
CA ILE A 29 18.91 -6.37 2.99
C ILE A 29 20.17 -7.12 3.36
N GLY A 30 20.03 -8.16 4.19
CA GLY A 30 21.09 -9.11 4.49
C GLY A 30 21.43 -9.95 3.28
N SER A 31 22.40 -9.49 2.49
CA SER A 31 22.92 -10.16 1.30
C SER A 31 24.40 -9.88 1.16
N PRO A 32 25.25 -10.89 0.94
CA PRO A 32 26.68 -10.69 0.67
C PRO A 32 26.91 -10.13 -0.74
N ILE A 33 25.90 -10.12 -1.62
CA ILE A 33 26.03 -9.74 -3.03
C ILE A 33 24.95 -8.74 -3.42
N ASP A 34 25.37 -7.64 -4.05
CA ASP A 34 24.55 -6.53 -4.52
C ASP A 34 24.17 -6.69 -6.00
N TYR A 35 23.42 -7.75 -6.36
CA TYR A 35 22.91 -7.87 -7.73
C TYR A 35 21.48 -7.37 -7.87
N ASN A 36 21.33 -6.31 -8.67
CA ASN A 36 20.07 -5.80 -9.22
C ASN A 36 19.03 -5.31 -8.20
N ILE A 37 19.45 -4.91 -7.00
CA ILE A 37 18.57 -4.28 -6.02
C ILE A 37 18.39 -2.79 -6.40
N PRO A 38 17.14 -2.27 -6.48
CA PRO A 38 16.93 -0.84 -6.72
C PRO A 38 17.54 -0.04 -5.57
N ARG A 39 18.32 1.01 -5.87
CA ARG A 39 18.95 1.86 -4.83
C ARG A 39 17.93 2.71 -4.07
N GLU A 40 16.86 3.07 -4.75
CA GLU A 40 15.85 4.00 -4.28
C GLU A 40 14.49 3.62 -4.86
N ILE A 41 13.43 3.74 -4.06
CA ILE A 41 12.04 3.52 -4.48
C ILE A 41 11.16 4.63 -3.93
N LYS A 42 10.19 5.09 -4.72
CA LYS A 42 9.08 5.92 -4.25
C LYS A 42 7.80 5.08 -4.20
N PRO A 43 7.39 4.55 -3.03
CA PRO A 43 6.37 3.49 -2.93
C PRO A 43 4.93 4.04 -3.03
N TYR A 44 4.57 4.59 -4.20
CA TYR A 44 3.25 5.17 -4.49
C TYR A 44 2.71 4.69 -5.84
N ALA A 45 1.41 4.36 -5.90
CA ALA A 45 0.78 3.74 -7.08
C ALA A 45 0.32 4.75 -8.16
N ARG A 46 1.18 5.72 -8.48
CA ARG A 46 1.04 6.60 -9.64
C ARG A 46 2.40 7.09 -10.14
N LYS A 47 3.32 6.15 -10.37
CA LYS A 47 4.67 6.44 -10.86
C LYS A 47 4.70 7.27 -12.14
N TYR A 48 3.72 7.12 -13.02
CA TYR A 48 3.62 7.84 -14.29
C TYR A 48 3.25 9.32 -14.15
N ASP A 49 2.96 9.82 -12.94
CA ASP A 49 2.56 11.21 -12.67
C ASP A 49 3.67 11.97 -11.93
N PRO A 50 4.62 12.60 -12.66
CA PRO A 50 5.72 13.33 -12.03
C PRO A 50 5.29 14.37 -10.98
N PRO A 51 4.22 15.17 -11.18
CA PRO A 51 3.75 16.13 -10.18
C PRO A 51 3.43 15.49 -8.82
N GLY A 52 2.66 14.39 -8.79
CA GLY A 52 2.37 13.68 -7.54
C GLY A 52 3.60 13.04 -6.90
N MET A 53 4.56 12.60 -7.72
CA MET A 53 5.78 11.94 -7.25
C MET A 53 6.78 12.88 -6.56
N VAL A 54 6.64 14.21 -6.72
CA VAL A 54 7.47 15.19 -6.00
C VAL A 54 7.25 15.13 -4.49
N ALA A 55 6.00 14.93 -4.06
CA ALA A 55 5.63 14.87 -2.64
C ALA A 55 5.94 13.52 -1.96
N ILE A 56 6.35 12.51 -2.75
CA ILE A 56 6.65 11.18 -2.25
C ILE A 56 8.11 11.12 -1.77
N SER A 57 8.29 10.83 -0.48
CA SER A 57 9.61 10.55 0.07
C SER A 57 10.20 9.29 -0.54
N SER A 58 11.48 9.36 -0.87
CA SER A 58 12.23 8.23 -1.35
C SER A 58 12.66 7.30 -0.22
N VAL A 59 12.54 5.99 -0.47
CA VAL A 59 13.05 4.92 0.39
C VAL A 59 14.37 4.43 -0.17
N GLN A 60 15.44 4.54 0.61
CA GLN A 60 16.76 4.04 0.23
C GLN A 60 16.85 2.54 0.50
N ILE A 61 17.54 1.79 -0.36
CA ILE A 61 17.78 0.36 -0.14
C ILE A 61 19.28 0.07 -0.23
N LYS A 62 19.76 -0.69 0.76
CA LYS A 62 21.17 -1.04 0.91
C LYS A 62 21.31 -2.54 1.12
N ALA A 63 22.08 -3.20 0.26
CA ALA A 63 22.53 -4.56 0.52
C ALA A 63 23.79 -4.52 1.40
N ALA A 64 23.84 -5.35 2.42
CA ALA A 64 25.02 -5.48 3.27
C ALA A 64 25.13 -6.89 3.84
N PRO A 65 26.36 -7.36 4.13
CA PRO A 65 26.55 -8.61 4.85
C PRO A 65 26.02 -8.48 6.30
N PRO A 66 25.65 -9.60 6.95
CA PRO A 66 24.97 -9.58 8.26
C PRO A 66 25.67 -8.76 9.35
N GLU A 67 27.01 -8.71 9.34
CA GLU A 67 27.80 -8.01 10.35
C GLU A 67 27.72 -6.48 10.22
N LYS A 68 27.31 -5.98 9.04
CA LYS A 68 27.17 -4.54 8.75
C LYS A 68 25.72 -4.05 8.79
N LEU A 69 24.76 -4.93 9.11
CA LEU A 69 23.36 -4.56 9.22
C LEU A 69 23.07 -3.85 10.56
N PRO A 70 22.16 -2.86 10.58
CA PRO A 70 21.78 -2.18 11.81
C PRO A 70 21.11 -3.15 12.80
N VAL A 71 21.43 -3.05 14.09
CA VAL A 71 20.86 -3.93 15.12
C VAL A 71 19.34 -3.85 15.15
N CYS A 72 18.68 -5.01 15.18
CA CYS A 72 17.23 -5.09 15.32
C CYS A 72 16.80 -4.59 16.70
N THR A 73 15.95 -3.56 16.73
CA THR A 73 15.31 -3.11 17.98
C THR A 73 14.00 -3.85 18.21
N LYS A 74 13.30 -4.21 17.13
CA LYS A 74 12.07 -5.00 17.17
C LYS A 74 12.02 -5.98 16.00
N THR A 75 11.90 -7.26 16.30
CA THR A 75 11.67 -8.31 15.30
C THR A 75 10.17 -8.54 15.15
N LEU A 76 9.71 -8.65 13.91
CA LEU A 76 8.31 -8.82 13.55
C LEU A 76 8.17 -10.08 12.69
N ASP A 77 7.47 -11.09 13.23
CA ASP A 77 7.29 -12.40 12.59
C ASP A 77 6.17 -12.42 11.52
N VAL A 78 5.72 -11.24 11.10
CA VAL A 78 4.64 -11.03 10.14
C VAL A 78 5.16 -10.13 9.02
N PRO A 79 4.65 -10.27 7.78
CA PRO A 79 5.11 -9.46 6.66
C PRO A 79 4.81 -7.97 6.86
N GLY A 80 5.69 -7.11 6.34
CA GLY A 80 5.46 -5.66 6.28
C GLY A 80 5.09 -5.19 4.86
N ILE A 81 4.17 -4.23 4.74
CA ILE A 81 3.91 -3.50 3.49
C ILE A 81 4.23 -2.03 3.73
N LEU A 82 5.28 -1.52 3.08
CA LEU A 82 5.71 -0.13 3.12
C LEU A 82 5.14 0.65 1.93
N PHE A 83 4.39 1.72 2.20
CA PHE A 83 3.82 2.58 1.17
C PHE A 83 3.73 4.04 1.61
N SER A 84 3.59 4.95 0.64
CA SER A 84 3.46 6.38 0.90
C SER A 84 2.01 6.84 0.82
N THR A 85 1.66 7.78 1.69
CA THR A 85 0.42 8.57 1.64
C THR A 85 0.67 10.04 1.28
N GLY A 86 1.79 10.37 0.65
CA GLY A 86 2.20 11.76 0.39
C GLY A 86 1.71 12.39 -0.90
N GLY A 87 1.21 11.61 -1.86
CA GLY A 87 0.84 12.08 -3.19
C GLY A 87 -0.49 12.83 -3.20
N HIS A 88 -1.44 12.36 -4.00
CA HIS A 88 -2.75 13.02 -4.14
C HIS A 88 -3.80 12.57 -3.13
N THR A 89 -3.41 11.92 -2.05
CA THR A 89 -4.29 11.32 -1.01
C THR A 89 -5.11 12.34 -0.21
N HIS A 90 -4.92 13.64 -0.43
CA HIS A 90 -5.87 14.67 0.02
C HIS A 90 -7.19 14.66 -0.79
N ASN A 91 -7.23 13.93 -1.90
CA ASN A 91 -8.40 13.75 -2.75
C ASN A 91 -8.95 12.33 -2.61
N TYR A 92 -10.27 12.22 -2.38
CA TYR A 92 -10.92 10.93 -2.14
C TYR A 92 -10.75 9.92 -3.29
N PHE A 93 -10.82 10.38 -4.56
CA PHE A 93 -10.60 9.49 -5.70
C PHE A 93 -9.21 8.87 -5.65
N HIS A 94 -8.19 9.67 -5.35
CA HIS A 94 -6.80 9.23 -5.26
C HIS A 94 -6.50 8.38 -4.03
N SER A 95 -7.12 8.68 -2.87
CA SER A 95 -7.08 7.80 -1.71
C SER A 95 -7.58 6.39 -2.03
N ILE A 96 -8.60 6.28 -2.88
CA ILE A 96 -9.11 4.99 -3.33
C ILE A 96 -8.23 4.36 -4.42
N THR A 97 -7.91 5.09 -5.49
CA THR A 97 -7.22 4.51 -6.66
C THR A 97 -5.75 4.23 -6.43
N ASP A 98 -5.07 5.05 -5.64
CA ASP A 98 -3.61 5.04 -5.54
C ASP A 98 -3.14 4.40 -4.23
N VAL A 99 -4.05 4.23 -3.27
CA VAL A 99 -3.73 3.58 -2.00
C VAL A 99 -4.68 2.43 -1.71
N MET A 100 -5.98 2.67 -1.54
CA MET A 100 -6.89 1.63 -1.03
C MET A 100 -7.01 0.40 -1.93
N VAL A 101 -7.23 0.59 -3.23
CA VAL A 101 -7.35 -0.50 -4.21
C VAL A 101 -6.04 -1.30 -4.31
N PRO A 102 -4.87 -0.66 -4.54
CA PRO A 102 -3.58 -1.35 -4.55
C PRO A 102 -3.22 -2.01 -3.21
N LEU A 103 -3.57 -1.39 -2.07
CA LEU A 103 -3.33 -1.94 -0.73
C LEU A 103 -4.15 -3.21 -0.49
N PHE A 104 -5.43 -3.22 -0.87
CA PHE A 104 -6.25 -4.43 -0.84
C PHE A 104 -5.63 -5.53 -1.72
N ALA A 105 -5.22 -5.20 -2.93
CA ALA A 105 -4.60 -6.16 -3.84
C ALA A 105 -3.28 -6.74 -3.29
N THR A 106 -2.50 -5.93 -2.59
CA THR A 106 -1.20 -6.32 -2.03
C THR A 106 -1.35 -7.14 -0.74
N SER A 107 -2.29 -6.77 0.13
CA SER A 107 -2.43 -7.31 1.49
C SER A 107 -3.28 -8.58 1.58
N GLN A 108 -4.19 -8.80 0.63
CA GLN A 108 -5.20 -9.84 0.76
C GLN A 108 -4.63 -11.25 0.99
N ARG A 109 -3.49 -11.58 0.36
CA ARG A 109 -2.84 -12.90 0.50
C ARG A 109 -2.43 -13.23 1.94
N PHE A 110 -2.29 -12.21 2.79
CA PHE A 110 -1.87 -12.37 4.18
C PHE A 110 -3.02 -12.56 5.15
N ASN A 111 -4.28 -12.51 4.68
CA ASN A 111 -5.45 -12.77 5.49
C ASN A 111 -5.45 -11.98 6.83
N ARG A 112 -5.18 -10.68 6.73
CA ARG A 112 -5.06 -9.73 7.85
C ARG A 112 -3.82 -9.85 8.72
N ASP A 113 -2.90 -10.76 8.41
CA ASP A 113 -1.64 -10.93 9.13
C ASP A 113 -0.48 -10.20 8.45
N VAL A 114 -0.52 -8.87 8.45
CA VAL A 114 0.44 -8.02 7.76
C VAL A 114 0.52 -6.64 8.42
N ILE A 115 1.70 -6.07 8.62
CA ILE A 115 1.85 -4.72 9.19
C ILE A 115 1.89 -3.70 8.06
N PHE A 116 1.11 -2.63 8.19
CA PHE A 116 1.15 -1.48 7.29
C PHE A 116 2.14 -0.45 7.83
N LEU A 117 3.16 -0.16 7.03
CA LEU A 117 4.24 0.77 7.32
C LEU A 117 4.03 1.97 6.39
N VAL A 118 3.81 3.15 6.96
CA VAL A 118 3.41 4.33 6.17
C VAL A 118 4.47 5.41 6.28
N ILE A 119 4.96 5.88 5.12
CA ILE A 119 5.75 7.11 5.00
C ILE A 119 4.89 8.25 4.47
N ASN A 120 5.30 9.49 4.71
CA ASN A 120 4.48 10.66 4.44
C ASN A 120 3.09 10.54 5.12
N HIS A 121 3.09 9.99 6.34
CA HIS A 121 1.88 9.65 7.09
C HIS A 121 1.03 10.88 7.37
N ASN A 122 1.67 11.96 7.82
CA ASN A 122 0.99 13.20 8.19
C ASN A 122 0.79 14.17 7.01
N SER A 123 1.19 13.79 5.80
CA SER A 123 0.97 14.59 4.59
C SER A 123 -0.49 14.55 4.09
N SER A 124 -1.32 13.66 4.65
CA SER A 124 -2.76 13.58 4.37
C SER A 124 -3.51 13.02 5.57
N HIS A 125 -4.85 13.08 5.55
CA HIS A 125 -5.69 12.44 6.57
C HIS A 125 -6.01 10.97 6.27
N PHE A 126 -5.36 10.37 5.25
CA PHE A 126 -5.70 9.04 4.72
C PHE A 126 -5.85 7.97 5.82
N THR A 127 -4.87 7.84 6.72
CA THR A 127 -4.89 6.79 7.76
C THR A 127 -6.02 6.99 8.76
N THR A 128 -6.36 8.23 9.07
CA THR A 128 -7.48 8.57 9.95
C THR A 128 -8.83 8.36 9.27
N GLU A 129 -8.98 8.83 8.03
CA GLU A 129 -10.20 8.70 7.22
C GLU A 129 -10.55 7.24 6.92
N HIS A 130 -9.53 6.41 6.68
CA HIS A 130 -9.69 5.01 6.31
C HIS A 130 -9.40 4.02 7.44
N ARG A 131 -9.27 4.48 8.68
CA ARG A 131 -8.92 3.66 9.86
C ARG A 131 -9.66 2.32 9.92
N LYS A 132 -11.00 2.34 9.86
CA LYS A 132 -11.84 1.13 9.93
C LYS A 132 -11.53 0.12 8.81
N THR A 133 -11.20 0.63 7.62
CA THR A 133 -10.85 -0.22 6.49
C THR A 133 -9.46 -0.83 6.69
N LEU A 134 -8.49 -0.04 7.18
CA LEU A 134 -7.16 -0.53 7.52
C LEU A 134 -7.21 -1.62 8.60
N GLU A 135 -8.01 -1.45 9.64
CA GLU A 135 -8.29 -2.45 10.71
C GLU A 135 -9.02 -3.72 10.19
N SER A 136 -9.73 -3.58 9.07
CA SER A 136 -10.35 -4.73 8.40
C SER A 136 -9.34 -5.49 7.53
N LEU A 137 -8.38 -4.78 6.93
CA LEU A 137 -7.33 -5.34 6.08
C LEU A 137 -6.16 -5.94 6.87
N SER A 138 -5.92 -5.46 8.10
CA SER A 138 -4.89 -5.94 9.00
C SER A 138 -5.40 -5.97 10.44
N ARG A 139 -4.97 -6.97 11.22
CA ARG A 139 -5.19 -7.01 12.67
C ARG A 139 -4.14 -6.23 13.48
N HIS A 140 -3.10 -5.74 12.82
CA HIS A 140 -1.99 -5.01 13.42
C HIS A 140 -2.18 -3.51 13.24
N GLU A 141 -1.65 -2.73 14.18
CA GLU A 141 -1.68 -1.27 14.08
C GLU A 141 -0.82 -0.78 12.90
N VAL A 142 -1.27 0.32 12.29
CA VAL A 142 -0.49 1.03 11.27
C VAL A 142 0.70 1.70 11.96
N VAL A 143 1.88 1.57 11.38
CA VAL A 143 3.10 2.19 11.90
C VAL A 143 3.47 3.40 11.03
N ASP A 144 3.58 4.55 11.68
CA ASP A 144 4.12 5.78 11.08
C ASP A 144 5.65 5.72 11.05
N ILE A 145 6.22 5.57 9.85
CA ILE A 145 7.66 5.45 9.63
C ILE A 145 8.36 6.81 9.65
N ASP A 146 7.62 7.92 9.53
CA ASP A 146 8.20 9.26 9.61
C ASP A 146 8.63 9.61 11.06
N ILE A 147 8.13 8.89 12.06
CA ILE A 147 8.49 9.07 13.47
C ILE A 147 9.05 7.81 14.14
N GLU A 148 9.20 6.71 13.39
CA GLU A 148 9.74 5.46 13.92
C GLU A 148 11.25 5.56 14.14
N ASN A 149 11.68 5.42 15.39
CA ASN A 149 13.07 5.50 15.81
C ASN A 149 13.73 4.12 16.00
N ARG A 150 12.96 3.03 15.92
CA ARG A 150 13.45 1.67 16.05
C ARG A 150 13.87 1.10 14.70
N THR A 151 14.83 0.18 14.74
CA THR A 151 15.07 -0.71 13.60
C THR A 151 14.05 -1.85 13.65
N LEU A 152 13.12 -1.87 12.70
CA LEU A 152 12.11 -2.92 12.55
C LEU A 152 12.64 -4.01 11.63
N CYS A 153 12.66 -5.26 12.09
CA CYS A 153 13.20 -6.39 11.34
C CYS A 153 12.11 -7.37 10.92
N PHE A 154 12.16 -7.79 9.67
CA PHE A 154 11.17 -8.62 9.00
C PHE A 154 11.85 -9.75 8.24
N THR A 155 11.14 -10.87 8.10
CA THR A 155 11.53 -11.96 7.19
C THR A 155 10.97 -11.77 5.77
N ASN A 156 9.93 -10.95 5.64
CA ASN A 156 9.27 -10.60 4.39
C ASN A 156 8.80 -9.12 4.43
N MET A 157 9.15 -8.35 3.41
CA MET A 157 8.66 -6.98 3.25
C MET A 157 8.32 -6.69 1.79
N ILE A 158 7.19 -6.02 1.57
CA ILE A 158 6.81 -5.46 0.28
C ILE A 158 6.97 -3.95 0.36
N VAL A 159 7.69 -3.39 -0.60
CA VAL A 159 7.87 -1.94 -0.75
C VAL A 159 7.11 -1.50 -1.98
N GLY A 160 6.12 -0.64 -1.80
CA GLY A 160 5.15 -0.24 -2.81
C GLY A 160 3.86 -1.08 -2.78
N LEU A 161 2.88 -0.63 -3.56
CA LEU A 161 1.57 -1.28 -3.67
C LEU A 161 1.33 -1.80 -5.09
N LYS A 162 0.88 -3.05 -5.19
CA LYS A 162 0.52 -3.71 -6.46
C LYS A 162 -0.68 -3.03 -7.08
N ALA A 163 -0.42 -2.14 -8.03
CA ALA A 163 -1.44 -1.43 -8.76
C ALA A 163 -1.60 -2.02 -10.16
N HIS A 164 -2.84 -2.33 -10.56
CA HIS A 164 -3.14 -2.77 -11.90
C HIS A 164 -3.09 -1.59 -12.88
N PRO A 165 -2.96 -1.83 -14.20
CA PRO A 165 -2.87 -0.79 -15.21
C PRO A 165 -3.90 0.35 -15.02
N SER A 166 -5.18 0.03 -15.06
CA SER A 166 -6.24 1.03 -15.03
C SER A 166 -6.62 1.46 -13.61
N ASP A 167 -7.12 2.69 -13.47
CA ASP A 167 -7.71 3.14 -12.21
C ASP A 167 -8.84 2.18 -11.77
N LEU A 168 -8.93 1.94 -10.45
CA LEU A 168 -9.92 1.06 -9.82
C LEU A 168 -9.91 -0.41 -10.30
N SER A 169 -8.94 -0.80 -11.13
CA SER A 169 -8.84 -2.18 -11.60
C SER A 169 -8.21 -3.08 -10.55
N ILE A 170 -8.80 -4.27 -10.40
CA ILE A 170 -8.24 -5.38 -9.65
C ILE A 170 -8.34 -6.58 -10.59
N ASP A 171 -7.23 -6.94 -11.23
CA ASP A 171 -7.25 -8.10 -12.10
C ASP A 171 -7.42 -9.35 -11.25
N PRO A 172 -8.34 -10.25 -11.63
CA PRO A 172 -8.54 -11.48 -10.90
C PRO A 172 -7.26 -12.31 -10.94
N SER A 173 -6.68 -12.50 -9.77
CA SER A 173 -5.62 -13.48 -9.59
C SER A 173 -6.19 -14.89 -9.75
N PRO A 174 -5.36 -15.89 -10.12
CA PRO A 174 -5.73 -17.31 -9.98
C PRO A 174 -6.24 -17.66 -8.57
N PHE A 175 -5.91 -16.85 -7.55
CA PHE A 175 -6.55 -16.89 -6.25
C PHE A 175 -7.87 -16.08 -6.28
N ALA A 176 -9.01 -16.76 -6.18
CA ALA A 176 -10.39 -16.24 -6.33
C ALA A 176 -10.82 -15.05 -5.42
N ARG A 177 -9.90 -14.52 -4.61
CA ARG A 177 -10.18 -13.45 -3.65
C ARG A 177 -9.90 -12.05 -4.23
N LEU A 178 -9.09 -11.90 -5.28
CA LEU A 178 -8.80 -10.58 -5.86
C LEU A 178 -9.90 -10.16 -6.85
N SER A 179 -10.76 -9.21 -6.46
CA SER A 179 -11.70 -8.54 -7.37
C SER A 179 -12.26 -7.25 -6.76
N ALA A 180 -12.73 -6.31 -7.60
CA ALA A 180 -13.48 -5.13 -7.17
C ALA A 180 -14.73 -5.47 -6.34
N ARG A 181 -15.39 -6.60 -6.68
CA ARG A 181 -16.53 -7.12 -5.92
C ARG A 181 -16.14 -7.52 -4.51
N ASN A 182 -14.98 -8.16 -4.32
CA ASN A 182 -14.51 -8.56 -3.00
C ASN A 182 -14.06 -7.35 -2.17
N LEU A 183 -13.44 -6.33 -2.79
CA LEU A 183 -13.17 -5.06 -2.10
C LEU A 183 -14.48 -4.38 -1.65
N THR A 184 -15.48 -4.35 -2.53
CA THR A 184 -16.80 -3.78 -2.20
C THR A 184 -17.45 -4.53 -1.04
N ARG A 185 -17.41 -5.88 -1.05
CA ARG A 185 -17.91 -6.70 0.07
C ARG A 185 -17.18 -6.39 1.38
N LEU A 186 -15.84 -6.27 1.33
CA LEU A 186 -15.04 -5.90 2.50
C LEU A 186 -15.51 -4.57 3.08
N LEU A 187 -15.53 -3.51 2.26
CA LEU A 187 -15.95 -2.17 2.70
C LEU A 187 -17.36 -2.19 3.28
N ARG A 188 -18.30 -2.89 2.62
CA ARG A 188 -19.66 -3.02 3.13
C ARG A 188 -19.73 -3.69 4.49
N SER A 189 -18.97 -4.75 4.69
CA SER A 189 -18.85 -5.44 5.97
C SER A 189 -18.23 -4.51 7.03
N THR A 190 -17.12 -3.84 6.71
CA THR A 190 -16.41 -2.90 7.59
C THR A 190 -17.34 -1.80 8.12
N TYR A 191 -18.20 -1.25 7.27
CA TYR A 191 -19.11 -0.17 7.63
C TYR A 191 -20.53 -0.65 8.01
N SER A 192 -20.75 -1.97 8.13
CA SER A 192 -22.06 -2.56 8.46
C SER A 192 -23.21 -2.05 7.55
N LEU A 193 -22.92 -1.89 6.26
CA LEU A 193 -23.88 -1.39 5.26
C LEU A 193 -24.95 -2.44 4.96
N LYS A 194 -26.23 -2.12 5.23
CA LYS A 194 -27.36 -3.07 5.22
C LYS A 194 -27.78 -3.67 3.84
N ARG A 195 -27.33 -3.14 2.70
CA ARG A 195 -27.86 -3.52 1.36
C ARG A 195 -26.92 -4.36 0.50
N ASP A 196 -26.91 -5.69 0.63
CA ASP A 196 -25.99 -6.56 -0.13
C ASP A 196 -26.23 -6.59 -1.65
N SER A 197 -27.40 -6.12 -2.07
CA SER A 197 -27.73 -5.75 -3.43
C SER A 197 -28.54 -4.45 -3.42
N VAL A 198 -28.43 -3.66 -4.48
CA VAL A 198 -29.53 -2.75 -4.83
C VAL A 198 -30.69 -3.69 -5.16
N GLY A 199 -31.68 -3.74 -4.27
CA GLY A 199 -32.71 -4.78 -4.25
C GLY A 199 -33.34 -5.04 -5.62
N ASP A 200 -33.65 -6.32 -5.82
CA ASP A 200 -34.57 -6.95 -6.77
C ASP A 200 -34.70 -6.31 -8.17
N HIS A 201 -34.33 -7.10 -9.19
CA HIS A 201 -34.51 -7.04 -10.66
C HIS A 201 -35.33 -5.91 -11.34
N SER A 202 -35.36 -4.71 -10.78
CA SER A 202 -35.95 -3.53 -11.36
C SER A 202 -34.93 -2.92 -12.30
N ARG A 203 -35.38 -2.63 -13.53
CA ARG A 203 -34.54 -2.05 -14.58
C ARG A 203 -33.72 -0.89 -14.00
N PRO A 204 -32.38 -0.85 -14.23
CA PRO A 204 -31.55 0.24 -13.74
C PRO A 204 -32.12 1.57 -14.22
N ARG A 205 -32.38 2.49 -13.28
CA ARG A 205 -32.87 3.83 -13.60
C ARG A 205 -31.68 4.69 -13.97
N LEU A 206 -31.60 5.09 -15.25
CA LEU A 206 -30.64 6.06 -15.71
C LEU A 206 -30.93 7.42 -15.06
N LEU A 207 -30.01 7.92 -14.24
CA LEU A 207 -30.05 9.28 -13.71
C LEU A 207 -29.09 10.16 -14.54
N VAL A 208 -29.65 11.04 -15.36
CA VAL A 208 -28.89 12.07 -16.06
C VAL A 208 -28.91 13.34 -15.20
N VAL A 209 -27.77 13.70 -14.63
CA VAL A 209 -27.62 14.96 -13.86
C VAL A 209 -27.03 16.01 -14.78
N SER A 210 -27.86 16.95 -15.22
CA SER A 210 -27.39 18.16 -15.92
C SER A 210 -26.69 19.08 -14.92
N ARG A 211 -25.43 19.45 -15.18
CA ARG A 211 -24.74 20.48 -14.42
C ARG A 211 -24.92 21.82 -15.13
N LYS A 212 -25.45 22.82 -14.43
CA LYS A 212 -25.40 24.21 -14.91
C LYS A 212 -23.95 24.68 -14.93
N LYS A 213 -23.53 25.29 -16.03
CA LYS A 213 -22.28 26.03 -16.13
C LYS A 213 -22.38 27.21 -15.15
N ILE A 214 -21.55 27.21 -14.12
CA ILE A 214 -21.35 28.41 -13.31
C ILE A 214 -20.40 29.27 -14.15
N SER A 215 -20.96 30.31 -14.76
CA SER A 215 -20.23 31.37 -15.47
C SER A 215 -19.52 32.28 -14.48
#